data_AF-A0AAV4ESK8-F1
#
_entry.id   AF-A0AAV4ESK8-F1
#
_cell.length_a   1.000
_cell.length_b   1.000
_cell.length_c   1.000
_cell.angle_alpha   90.00
_cell.angle_beta   90.00
_cell.angle_gamma   90.00
#
_symmetry.space_group_name_H-M   'P 1'
#
loop_
_entity.id
_entity.type
_entity.pdbx_description
1 polymer ?
#
loop_
_entity_poly.entity_id
_entity_poly.type
_entity_poly.pdbx_seq_one_letter_code
_entity_poly.pdbx_strand_id
1 'polypeptide(L)'
;MKQKSKSNFTLDNLIKGYVQDFYLYASHQFDFLRQIDDYVKAHPGHPIMHVQYEDLKKDSVSVIKELAKFLELDVSEEFCKEVSAAVSFDAMKKIDHERDPPQDVLEALKGKLKIYRKGEVGDWKNHLTVAQNETIDAFISAQEKKGISHTFQFE
;
A
#
# COMPACT_ATOMS: atom_id res chain seq x y z
N MET A 1 26.45 -16.61 -27.86
CA MET A 1 25.17 -16.83 -27.13
C MET A 1 25.33 -16.27 -25.71
N LYS A 2 24.78 -15.10 -25.40
CA LYS A 2 24.78 -14.59 -24.01
C LYS A 2 23.65 -15.30 -23.26
N GLN A 3 24.00 -16.21 -22.36
CA GLN A 3 23.08 -16.79 -21.39
C GLN A 3 22.47 -15.63 -20.59
N LYS A 4 21.22 -15.26 -20.88
CA LYS A 4 20.43 -14.41 -19.99
C LYS A 4 20.19 -15.25 -18.74
N SER A 5 20.94 -14.98 -17.66
CA SER A 5 20.60 -15.46 -16.33
C SER A 5 19.13 -15.10 -16.09
N LYS A 6 18.25 -16.10 -16.09
CA LYS A 6 16.92 -15.95 -15.53
C LYS A 6 17.17 -15.73 -14.05
N SER A 7 17.16 -14.48 -13.61
CA SER A 7 16.99 -14.16 -12.20
C SER A 7 15.70 -14.86 -11.77
N ASN A 8 15.83 -16.01 -11.11
CA ASN A 8 14.69 -16.69 -10.51
C ASN A 8 14.27 -15.83 -9.32
N PHE A 9 13.35 -14.91 -9.57
CA PHE A 9 12.71 -14.14 -8.53
C PHE A 9 11.96 -15.12 -7.62
N THR A 10 12.41 -15.23 -6.37
CA THR A 10 11.76 -16.03 -5.33
C THR A 10 11.25 -15.11 -4.24
N LEU A 11 10.23 -15.56 -3.53
CA LEU A 11 9.72 -14.84 -2.37
C LEU A 11 10.81 -14.67 -1.29
N ASP A 12 11.67 -15.67 -1.10
CA ASP A 12 12.82 -15.57 -0.18
C ASP A 12 13.77 -14.45 -0.54
N ASN A 13 14.12 -14.31 -1.82
CA ASN A 13 15.01 -13.25 -2.26
C ASN A 13 14.33 -11.89 -2.08
N LEU A 14 13.04 -11.78 -2.41
CA LEU A 14 12.25 -10.57 -2.19
C LEU A 14 12.26 -10.15 -0.72
N ILE A 15 11.98 -11.08 0.20
CA ILE A 15 11.96 -10.81 1.65
C ILE A 15 13.34 -10.36 2.13
N LYS A 16 14.40 -11.06 1.72
CA LYS A 16 15.78 -10.68 2.08
C LYS A 16 16.10 -9.26 1.65
N GLY A 17 15.82 -8.90 0.40
CA GLY A 17 16.11 -7.55 -0.06
C GLY A 17 15.11 -6.50 0.44
N TYR A 18 13.90 -6.86 0.87
CA TYR A 18 13.02 -5.95 1.61
C TYR A 18 13.65 -5.61 2.98
N VAL A 19 14.02 -6.62 3.76
CA VAL A 19 14.65 -6.46 5.09
C VAL A 19 15.99 -5.75 5.02
N GLN A 20 16.76 -5.97 3.94
CA GLN A 20 18.09 -5.39 3.74
C GLN A 20 18.09 -4.10 2.90
N ASP A 21 16.91 -3.62 2.48
CA ASP A 21 16.73 -2.42 1.67
C ASP A 21 17.44 -2.46 0.29
N PHE A 22 17.56 -3.64 -0.31
CA PHE A 22 18.26 -3.85 -1.59
C PHE A 22 17.38 -3.71 -2.84
N TYR A 23 16.06 -3.58 -2.70
CA TYR A 23 15.13 -3.53 -3.85
C TYR A 23 14.38 -2.21 -4.02
N LEU A 24 14.52 -1.26 -3.10
CA LEU A 24 13.82 0.02 -3.21
C LEU A 24 14.74 1.03 -3.89
N TYR A 25 14.32 1.55 -5.04
CA TYR A 25 14.96 2.70 -5.69
C TYR A 25 14.79 4.01 -4.87
N ALA A 26 14.01 3.96 -3.79
CA ALA A 26 13.70 5.03 -2.85
C ALA A 26 13.98 4.57 -1.42
N SER A 27 13.84 5.47 -0.43
CA SER A 27 13.97 5.12 0.99
C SER A 27 12.95 4.04 1.42
N HIS A 28 13.35 3.19 2.35
CA HIS A 28 12.46 2.19 2.95
C HIS A 28 11.22 2.84 3.58
N GLN A 29 10.07 2.16 3.56
CA GLN A 29 8.79 2.71 4.06
C GLN A 29 8.87 3.26 5.50
N PHE A 30 9.68 2.63 6.36
CA PHE A 30 9.89 3.05 7.74
C PHE A 30 10.66 4.37 7.84
N ASP A 31 11.61 4.62 6.93
CA ASP A 31 12.30 5.90 6.85
C ASP A 31 11.36 7.00 6.35
N PHE A 32 10.50 6.68 5.37
CA PHE A 32 9.46 7.58 4.92
C PHE A 32 8.51 7.97 6.07
N LEU A 33 8.01 7.00 6.85
CA LEU A 33 7.15 7.29 8.00
C LEU A 33 7.83 8.18 9.04
N ARG A 34 9.11 7.95 9.34
CA ARG A 34 9.91 8.83 10.21
C ARG A 34 10.02 10.25 9.65
N GLN A 35 10.28 10.38 8.35
CA GLN A 35 10.34 11.69 7.70
C GLN A 35 9.02 12.44 7.78
N ILE A 36 7.89 11.73 7.62
CA ILE A 36 6.56 12.31 7.82
C ILE A 36 6.35 12.73 9.28
N ASP A 37 6.74 11.90 10.26
CA ASP A 37 6.65 12.25 11.68
C ASP A 37 7.44 13.51 12.02
N ASP A 38 8.66 13.62 11.50
CA ASP A 38 9.51 14.79 11.70
C ASP A 38 8.93 16.03 11.01
N TYR A 39 8.35 15.86 9.81
CA TYR A 39 7.65 16.93 9.12
C TYR A 39 6.43 17.43 9.90
N VAL A 40 5.59 16.53 10.42
CA VAL A 40 4.42 16.87 11.26
C VAL A 40 4.85 17.66 12.50
N LYS A 41 5.91 17.21 13.20
CA LYS A 41 6.44 17.90 14.39
C LYS A 41 6.97 19.29 14.06
N ALA A 42 7.64 19.44 12.91
CA ALA A 42 8.19 20.73 12.48
C ALA A 42 7.10 21.71 11.98
N HIS A 43 5.92 21.20 11.60
CA HIS A 43 4.84 21.99 11.00
C HIS A 43 3.49 21.74 11.71
N PRO A 44 3.34 22.10 13.00
CA PRO A 44 2.15 21.78 13.79
C PRO A 44 0.85 22.41 13.27
N GLY A 45 0.93 23.43 12.41
CA GLY A 45 -0.22 24.07 11.76
C GLY A 45 -0.51 23.56 10.35
N HIS A 46 0.27 22.63 9.81
CA HIS A 46 0.03 22.09 8.48
C HIS A 46 -0.95 20.91 8.59
N PRO A 47 -2.12 20.97 7.92
CA PRO A 47 -3.11 19.90 8.00
C PRO A 47 -2.58 18.66 7.27
N ILE A 48 -2.50 17.53 7.98
CA ILE A 48 -2.11 16.23 7.43
C ILE A 48 -3.15 15.21 7.87
N MET A 49 -3.74 14.52 6.89
CA MET A 49 -4.62 13.38 7.15
C MET A 49 -3.88 12.10 6.80
N HIS A 50 -3.80 11.20 7.77
CA HIS A 50 -3.21 9.88 7.59
C HIS A 50 -4.34 8.83 7.53
N VAL A 51 -4.34 8.01 6.48
CA VAL A 51 -5.37 6.99 6.24
C VAL A 51 -4.70 5.64 6.08
N GLN A 52 -5.17 4.64 6.85
CA GLN A 52 -4.73 3.27 6.71
C GLN A 52 -5.62 2.52 5.71
N TYR A 53 -5.01 1.58 4.99
CA TYR A 53 -5.73 0.75 4.03
C TYR A 53 -6.81 -0.12 4.72
N GLU A 54 -6.50 -0.57 5.92
CA GLU A 54 -7.36 -1.41 6.76
C GLU A 54 -8.63 -0.67 7.18
N ASP A 55 -8.52 0.62 7.53
CA ASP A 55 -9.68 1.46 7.87
C ASP A 55 -10.60 1.65 6.65
N LEU A 56 -10.02 1.86 5.46
CA LEU A 56 -10.78 1.92 4.21
C LEU A 56 -11.50 0.60 3.91
N LYS A 57 -10.88 -0.53 4.23
CA LYS A 57 -11.48 -1.85 4.05
C LYS A 57 -12.59 -2.14 5.05
N LYS A 58 -12.48 -1.62 6.26
CA LYS A 58 -13.43 -1.81 7.36
C LYS A 58 -14.67 -0.91 7.21
N ASP A 59 -14.48 0.38 6.95
CA ASP A 59 -15.55 1.35 6.77
C ASP A 59 -15.10 2.53 5.89
N SER A 60 -15.13 2.32 4.58
CA SER A 60 -14.78 3.34 3.58
C SER A 60 -15.66 4.59 3.65
N VAL A 61 -16.94 4.47 4.03
CA VAL A 61 -17.85 5.63 4.09
C VAL A 61 -17.44 6.58 5.21
N SER A 62 -17.07 6.05 6.38
CA SER A 62 -16.57 6.87 7.48
C SER A 62 -15.24 7.57 7.13
N VAL A 63 -14.32 6.88 6.48
CA VAL A 63 -13.05 7.48 6.01
C VAL A 63 -13.30 8.57 4.95
N ILE A 64 -14.24 8.36 4.02
CA ILE A 64 -14.62 9.37 3.02
C ILE A 64 -15.23 10.61 3.70
N LYS A 65 -16.08 10.43 4.72
CA LYS A 65 -16.63 11.55 5.51
C LYS A 65 -15.52 12.35 6.20
N GLU A 66 -14.54 11.66 6.79
CA GLU A 66 -13.39 12.32 7.40
C GLU A 66 -12.54 13.07 6.36
N LEU A 67 -12.34 12.49 5.19
CA LEU A 67 -11.62 13.14 4.09
C LEU A 67 -12.36 14.38 3.59
N ALA A 68 -13.68 14.33 3.44
CA ALA A 68 -14.47 15.48 3.06
C ALA A 68 -14.35 16.61 4.08
N LYS A 69 -14.39 16.29 5.38
CA LYS A 69 -14.15 17.26 6.46
C LYS A 69 -12.73 17.84 6.40
N PHE A 70 -11.73 17.01 6.15
CA PHE A 70 -10.33 17.45 5.99
C PHE A 70 -10.15 18.40 4.80
N LEU A 71 -10.90 18.18 3.73
CA LEU A 71 -10.94 19.04 2.53
C LEU A 71 -11.90 20.23 2.67
N GLU A 72 -12.52 20.44 3.84
CA GLU A 72 -13.50 21.50 4.11
C GLU A 72 -14.73 21.47 3.18
N LEU A 73 -15.16 20.26 2.80
CA LEU A 73 -16.33 20.03 1.96
C LEU A 73 -17.55 19.66 2.79
N ASP A 74 -18.68 20.31 2.51
CA ASP A 74 -19.98 19.90 3.04
C ASP A 74 -20.60 18.85 2.12
N VAL A 75 -20.76 17.62 2.62
CA VAL A 75 -21.24 16.47 1.85
C VAL A 75 -22.28 15.69 2.62
N SER A 76 -23.29 15.17 1.91
CA SER A 76 -24.27 14.27 2.50
C SER A 76 -23.71 12.88 2.73
N GLU A 77 -24.36 12.12 3.62
CA GLU A 77 -24.05 10.71 3.81
C GLU A 77 -24.31 9.89 2.53
N GLU A 78 -25.37 10.23 1.80
CA GLU A 78 -25.73 9.61 0.53
C GLU A 78 -24.61 9.78 -0.50
N PHE A 79 -24.05 10.99 -0.62
CA PHE A 79 -22.92 11.25 -1.51
C PHE A 79 -21.69 10.40 -1.12
N CYS A 80 -21.39 10.30 0.17
CA CYS A 80 -20.27 9.47 0.63
C CYS A 80 -20.48 7.98 0.30
N LYS A 81 -21.71 7.48 0.39
CA LYS A 81 -22.08 6.11 -0.03
C LYS A 81 -21.92 5.92 -1.53
N GLU A 82 -22.35 6.90 -2.34
CA GLU A 82 -22.18 6.87 -3.80
C GLU A 82 -20.69 6.83 -4.19
N VAL A 83 -19.87 7.69 -3.59
CA VAL A 83 -18.41 7.68 -3.80
C VAL A 83 -17.83 6.33 -3.40
N SER A 84 -18.17 5.82 -2.21
CA SER A 84 -17.70 4.52 -1.74
C SER A 84 -18.06 3.36 -2.68
N ALA A 85 -19.25 3.38 -3.27
CA ALA A 85 -19.67 2.37 -4.24
C ALA A 85 -18.88 2.49 -5.56
N ALA A 86 -18.69 3.72 -6.05
CA ALA A 86 -17.96 4.00 -7.28
C ALA A 86 -16.47 3.62 -7.19
N VAL A 87 -15.85 3.81 -6.02
CA VAL A 87 -14.45 3.44 -5.75
C VAL A 87 -14.29 2.10 -5.05
N SER A 88 -15.34 1.27 -5.05
CA SER A 88 -15.23 -0.10 -4.54
C SER A 88 -14.20 -0.91 -5.33
N PHE A 89 -13.57 -1.90 -4.68
CA PHE A 89 -12.54 -2.72 -5.33
C PHE A 89 -13.04 -3.38 -6.61
N ASP A 90 -14.27 -3.92 -6.60
CA ASP A 90 -14.85 -4.57 -7.77
C ASP A 90 -15.15 -3.59 -8.90
N ALA A 91 -15.66 -2.39 -8.58
CA ALA A 91 -15.87 -1.34 -9.57
C ALA A 91 -14.55 -0.91 -10.22
N MET A 92 -13.52 -0.64 -9.42
CA MET A 92 -12.20 -0.25 -9.92
C MET A 92 -11.53 -1.37 -10.73
N LYS A 93 -11.62 -2.62 -10.28
CA LYS A 93 -11.06 -3.79 -10.99
C LYS A 93 -11.76 -4.03 -12.33
N LYS A 94 -13.08 -3.81 -12.39
CA LYS A 94 -13.84 -3.86 -13.64
C LYS A 94 -13.32 -2.81 -14.63
N ILE A 95 -13.17 -1.56 -14.18
CA ILE A 95 -12.65 -0.46 -15.01
C ILE A 95 -11.22 -0.76 -15.51
N ASP A 96 -10.34 -1.31 -14.65
CA ASP A 96 -8.98 -1.71 -15.06
C ASP A 96 -8.96 -2.80 -16.14
N HIS A 97 -9.92 -3.74 -16.09
CA HIS A 97 -10.07 -4.77 -17.11
C HIS A 97 -10.65 -4.26 -18.44
N GLU A 98 -11.42 -3.18 -18.39
CA GLU A 98 -12.01 -2.54 -19.57
C GLU A 98 -11.08 -1.49 -20.19
N ARG A 99 -10.06 -1.04 -19.46
CA ARG A 99 -9.07 -0.05 -19.93
C ARG A 99 -8.20 -0.65 -21.04
N ASP A 100 -8.01 0.12 -22.11
CA ASP A 100 -7.01 -0.13 -23.13
C ASP A 100 -5.73 0.64 -22.80
N PRO A 101 -4.66 0.00 -22.29
CA PRO A 101 -3.44 0.70 -21.92
C PRO A 101 -2.66 1.10 -23.18
N PRO A 102 -1.87 2.18 -23.13
CA PRO A 102 -0.94 2.52 -24.21
C PRO A 102 -0.06 1.31 -24.59
N GLN A 103 0.18 1.14 -25.90
CA GLN A 103 0.88 -0.03 -26.46
C GLN A 103 2.29 -0.20 -25.89
N ASP A 104 3.00 0.90 -25.65
CA ASP A 104 4.32 0.94 -25.03
C ASP A 104 4.30 0.41 -23.58
N VAL A 105 3.25 0.71 -22.82
CA VAL A 105 3.04 0.19 -21.46
C VAL A 105 2.76 -1.31 -21.49
N LEU A 106 1.91 -1.77 -22.42
CA LEU A 106 1.63 -3.20 -22.61
C LEU A 106 2.89 -3.99 -22.98
N GLU A 107 3.72 -3.46 -23.87
CA GLU A 107 4.98 -4.07 -24.29
C GLU A 107 5.99 -4.14 -23.14
N ALA A 108 6.14 -3.05 -22.37
CA ALA A 108 6.99 -3.01 -21.19
C ALA A 108 6.57 -4.05 -20.14
N LEU A 109 5.26 -4.26 -19.98
CA LEU A 109 4.68 -5.19 -19.01
C LEU A 109 4.39 -6.59 -19.57
N LYS A 110 4.84 -6.89 -20.79
CA LYS A 110 4.64 -8.18 -21.47
C LYS A 110 3.16 -8.62 -21.47
N GLY A 111 2.25 -7.68 -21.72
CA GLY A 111 0.81 -7.92 -21.81
C GLY A 111 0.13 -8.19 -20.47
N LYS A 112 0.77 -7.90 -19.33
CA LYS A 112 0.20 -8.11 -17.99
C LYS A 112 0.05 -6.80 -17.23
N LEU A 113 -0.86 -5.93 -17.66
CA LEU A 113 -1.30 -4.82 -16.82
C LEU A 113 -2.65 -5.18 -16.19
N LYS A 114 -2.59 -5.89 -15.06
CA LYS A 114 -3.72 -6.04 -14.13
C LYS A 114 -3.29 -5.47 -12.79
N ILE A 115 -3.68 -4.23 -12.50
CA ILE A 115 -3.22 -3.51 -11.31
C ILE A 115 -3.98 -4.03 -10.07
N TYR A 116 -5.25 -4.40 -10.22
CA TYR A 116 -6.10 -4.87 -9.13
C TYR A 116 -6.04 -6.38 -8.95
N ARG A 117 -5.33 -6.82 -7.91
CA ARG A 117 -5.13 -8.25 -7.60
C ARG A 117 -6.27 -8.86 -6.77
N LYS A 118 -6.28 -8.59 -5.45
CA LYS A 118 -7.27 -9.14 -4.47
C LYS A 118 -8.03 -8.10 -3.66
N GLY A 119 -7.37 -7.03 -3.21
CA GLY A 119 -8.05 -5.98 -2.43
C GLY A 119 -8.47 -6.43 -1.03
N GLU A 120 -7.66 -7.26 -0.38
CA GLU A 120 -7.94 -7.91 0.90
C GLU A 120 -6.84 -7.61 1.91
N VAL A 121 -7.22 -7.47 3.18
CA VAL A 121 -6.29 -7.41 4.33
C VAL A 121 -5.93 -8.85 4.74
N GLY A 122 -4.70 -9.08 5.21
CA GLY A 122 -4.29 -10.37 5.75
C GLY A 122 -3.90 -11.44 4.73
N ASP A 123 -3.98 -11.17 3.42
CA ASP A 123 -3.63 -12.17 2.37
C ASP A 123 -2.18 -12.67 2.48
N TRP A 124 -1.29 -11.90 3.11
CA TRP A 124 0.11 -12.28 3.36
C TRP A 124 0.22 -13.63 4.08
N LYS A 125 -0.74 -14.00 4.93
CA LYS A 125 -0.78 -15.28 5.66
C LYS A 125 -0.86 -16.49 4.74
N ASN A 126 -1.37 -16.32 3.52
CA ASN A 126 -1.47 -17.39 2.53
C ASN A 126 -0.16 -17.61 1.76
N HIS A 127 0.81 -16.70 1.88
CA HIS A 127 2.05 -16.74 1.10
C HIS A 127 3.29 -16.96 1.96
N LEU A 128 3.29 -16.45 3.19
CA LEU A 128 4.44 -16.57 4.08
C LEU A 128 4.46 -17.92 4.81
N THR A 129 5.61 -18.55 4.82
CA THR A 129 5.93 -19.60 5.79
C THR A 129 6.13 -19.00 7.17
N VAL A 130 6.03 -19.83 8.22
CA VAL A 130 6.26 -19.39 9.61
C VAL A 130 7.63 -18.72 9.77
N ALA A 131 8.70 -19.31 9.24
CA ALA A 131 10.05 -18.75 9.34
C ALA A 131 10.21 -17.40 8.60
N GLN A 132 9.54 -17.24 7.45
CA GLN A 132 9.52 -15.96 6.73
C GLN A 132 8.77 -14.89 7.52
N ASN A 133 7.63 -15.26 8.12
CA ASN A 133 6.86 -14.37 8.97
C ASN A 133 7.68 -13.89 10.17
N GLU A 134 8.32 -14.81 10.91
CA GLU A 134 9.19 -14.48 12.05
C GLU A 134 10.33 -13.51 11.66
N THR A 135 10.90 -13.70 10.46
CA THR A 135 11.93 -12.80 9.93
C THR A 135 11.41 -11.39 9.71
N ILE A 136 10.21 -11.25 9.13
CA ILE A 136 9.57 -9.96 8.87
C ILE A 136 9.14 -9.31 10.19
N ASP A 137 8.51 -10.05 11.10
CA ASP A 137 8.08 -9.56 12.41
C ASP A 137 9.25 -9.00 13.23
N ALA A 138 10.38 -9.71 13.24
CA ALA A 138 11.61 -9.26 13.90
C ALA A 138 12.15 -7.96 13.28
N PHE A 139 12.08 -7.83 11.95
CA PHE A 139 12.49 -6.62 11.25
C PHE A 139 11.57 -5.44 11.56
N ILE A 140 10.24 -5.61 11.46
CA ILE A 140 9.25 -4.57 11.76
C ILE A 140 9.41 -4.12 13.22
N SER A 141 9.50 -5.05 14.17
CA SER A 141 9.73 -4.75 15.59
C SER A 141 11.02 -3.95 15.82
N ALA A 142 12.08 -4.23 15.08
CA ALA A 142 13.32 -3.47 15.16
C ALA A 142 13.18 -2.05 14.57
N GLN A 143 12.34 -1.87 13.56
CA GLN A 143 12.05 -0.56 12.96
C GLN A 143 11.15 0.29 13.86
N GLU A 144 10.15 -0.31 14.52
CA GLU A 144 9.29 0.35 15.50
C GLU A 144 10.09 0.92 16.67
N LYS A 145 11.08 0.16 17.16
CA LYS A 145 11.99 0.60 18.23
C LYS A 145 12.87 1.79 17.86
N LYS A 146 13.05 2.09 16.57
CA LYS A 146 13.75 3.30 16.10
C LYS A 146 12.88 4.55 16.15
N GLY A 147 11.61 4.41 16.53
CA GLY A 147 10.65 5.50 16.63
C GLY A 147 9.89 5.68 15.33
N ILE A 148 8.61 5.31 15.36
CA ILE A 148 7.57 5.69 14.40
C ILE A 148 6.29 5.94 15.20
N SER A 149 5.51 6.96 14.83
CA SER A 149 4.23 7.25 15.47
C SER A 149 3.11 6.32 15.01
N HIS A 150 3.33 5.66 13.86
CA HIS A 150 2.34 4.81 13.21
C HIS A 150 2.23 3.44 13.89
N THR A 151 0.99 3.02 14.16
CA THR A 151 0.66 1.66 14.61
C THR A 151 0.08 0.88 13.45
N PHE A 152 0.75 -0.20 13.03
CA PHE A 152 0.25 -1.04 11.94
C PHE A 152 -0.86 -1.97 12.41
N GLN A 153 -1.87 -2.18 11.55
CA GLN A 153 -2.93 -3.14 11.75
C GLN A 153 -2.60 -4.41 10.95
N PHE A 154 -2.02 -5.41 11.60
CA PHE A 154 -1.78 -6.72 10.99
C PHE A 154 -2.96 -7.64 11.29
N GLU A 155 -3.84 -7.86 10.31
CA GLU A 155 -4.95 -8.82 10.45
C GLU A 155 -4.57 -10.27 10.16
#